data_AF-A0A948Q7Q5-F1
#
_entry.id   AF-A0A948Q7Q5-F1
#
_cell.length_a   1.000
_cell.length_b   1.000
_cell.length_c   1.000
_cell.angle_alpha   90.00
_cell.angle_beta   90.00
_cell.angle_gamma   90.00
#
_symmetry.space_group_name_H-M   'P 1'
#
loop_
_entity.id
_entity.type
_entity.pdbx_description
1 polymer ?
#
loop_
_entity_poly.entity_id
_entity_poly.type
_entity_poly.pdbx_seq_one_letter_code
_entity_poly.pdbx_strand_id
1 'polypeptide(L)'
;MGRERTADEVRQEIYAAMPEELAGVYLAVSTELQKLHFEWRWFNELYSDSDEVLGVLNRTAPSFFGHMQQVQMGSMVLRVAKLVDKATDARKKKANASFRYMLNVLGRLGESSFSGEQLGIYQAAEDAAKVIVLRRSKIYAHGDLEVATGVRVLERPQKRQFELVLETLAVVANNVQRKYMNSELFYAHGFENGGVGKLVFWLQEGLAHKECRLEEMRRKAGDAGGG
;
A
#
# COMPACT_ATOMS: atom_id res chain seq x y z
N MET A 1 23.44 -13.23 -11.71
CA MET A 1 22.18 -13.13 -12.46
C MET A 1 21.09 -13.75 -11.61
N GLY A 2 20.11 -12.96 -11.17
CA GLY A 2 19.00 -13.48 -10.35
C GLY A 2 18.03 -14.25 -11.23
N ARG A 3 17.74 -15.51 -10.89
CA ARG A 3 16.66 -16.28 -11.53
C ARG A 3 15.34 -15.60 -11.19
N GLU A 4 14.61 -15.12 -12.20
CA GLU A 4 13.21 -14.73 -12.01
C GLU A 4 12.44 -15.98 -11.60
N ARG A 5 11.84 -15.93 -10.41
CA ARG A 5 11.00 -17.01 -9.88
C ARG A 5 9.55 -16.65 -10.14
N THR A 6 8.78 -17.63 -10.60
CA THR A 6 7.33 -17.50 -10.74
C THR A 6 6.66 -17.47 -9.36
N ALA A 7 5.42 -16.95 -9.30
CA ALA A 7 4.64 -16.94 -8.07
C ALA A 7 4.41 -18.37 -7.51
N ASP A 8 4.28 -19.35 -8.40
CA ASP A 8 4.10 -20.76 -8.03
C ASP A 8 5.37 -21.38 -7.46
N GLU A 9 6.55 -21.07 -8.03
CA GLU A 9 7.84 -21.51 -7.47
C GLU A 9 8.04 -20.94 -6.05
N VAL A 10 7.78 -19.64 -5.84
CA VAL A 10 7.87 -19.02 -4.51
C VAL A 10 6.90 -19.65 -3.51
N ARG A 11 5.68 -19.95 -3.95
CA ARG A 11 4.68 -20.64 -3.12
C ARG A 11 5.19 -22.03 -2.72
N GLN A 12 5.71 -22.82 -3.66
CA GLN A 12 6.22 -24.15 -3.37
C GLN A 12 7.40 -24.11 -2.39
N GLU A 13 8.34 -23.17 -2.55
CA GLU A 13 9.46 -22.97 -1.63
C GLU A 13 8.97 -22.69 -0.19
N ILE A 14 7.95 -21.83 -0.03
CA ILE A 14 7.38 -21.50 1.29
C ILE A 14 6.73 -22.73 1.94
N TYR A 15 5.92 -23.48 1.19
CA TYR A 15 5.27 -24.69 1.70
C TYR A 15 6.24 -25.85 1.96
N ALA A 16 7.40 -25.87 1.29
CA ALA A 16 8.46 -26.83 1.58
C ALA A 16 9.24 -26.48 2.86
N ALA A 17 9.34 -25.19 3.21
CA ALA A 17 10.15 -24.72 4.33
C ALA A 17 9.36 -24.50 5.64
N MET A 18 8.08 -24.17 5.56
CA MET A 18 7.23 -23.84 6.72
C MET A 18 6.16 -24.92 6.95
N PRO A 19 5.75 -25.17 8.22
CA PRO A 19 4.55 -25.97 8.50
C PRO A 19 3.33 -25.42 7.77
N GLU A 20 2.46 -26.31 7.28
CA GLU A 20 1.37 -25.97 6.35
C GLU A 20 0.49 -24.79 6.81
N GLU A 21 0.09 -24.78 8.09
CA GLU A 21 -0.72 -23.69 8.65
C GLU A 21 0.03 -22.36 8.64
N LEU A 22 1.33 -22.37 8.95
CA LEU A 22 2.18 -21.18 8.94
C LEU A 22 2.43 -20.70 7.50
N ALA A 23 2.76 -21.62 6.59
CA ALA A 23 2.99 -21.33 5.18
C ALA A 23 1.80 -20.58 4.56
N GLY A 24 0.58 -21.07 4.82
CA GLY A 24 -0.63 -20.47 4.30
C GLY A 24 -0.86 -19.03 4.77
N VAL A 25 -0.78 -18.77 6.07
CA VAL A 25 -0.96 -17.40 6.59
C VAL A 25 0.23 -16.50 6.22
N TYR A 26 1.46 -16.99 6.30
CA TYR A 26 2.66 -16.23 5.96
C TYR A 26 2.59 -15.73 4.51
N LEU A 27 2.29 -16.63 3.56
CA LEU A 27 2.14 -16.26 2.16
C LEU A 27 1.04 -15.21 1.95
N ALA A 28 -0.11 -15.36 2.63
CA ALA A 28 -1.21 -14.40 2.53
C ALA A 28 -0.81 -13.00 3.01
N VAL A 29 -0.21 -12.88 4.20
CA VAL A 29 0.13 -11.58 4.78
C VAL A 29 1.35 -10.94 4.12
N SER A 30 2.35 -11.74 3.72
CA SER A 30 3.56 -11.25 3.04
C SER A 30 3.26 -10.74 1.63
N THR A 31 2.42 -11.46 0.87
CA THR A 31 2.00 -11.03 -0.47
C THR A 31 1.21 -9.73 -0.40
N GLU A 32 0.30 -9.63 0.57
CA GLU A 32 -0.50 -8.43 0.77
C GLU A 32 0.35 -7.24 1.22
N LEU A 33 1.31 -7.46 2.11
CA LEU A 33 2.29 -6.46 2.52
C LEU A 33 3.13 -5.98 1.33
N GLN A 34 3.60 -6.89 0.48
CA GLN A 34 4.38 -6.54 -0.71
C GLN A 34 3.58 -5.66 -1.68
N LYS A 35 2.33 -6.03 -1.97
CA LYS A 35 1.43 -5.21 -2.80
C LYS A 35 1.22 -3.82 -2.20
N LEU A 36 1.04 -3.75 -0.88
CA LEU A 36 0.85 -2.49 -0.18
C LEU A 36 2.09 -1.59 -0.23
N HIS A 37 3.30 -2.16 -0.14
CA HIS A 37 4.55 -1.40 -0.34
C HIS A 37 4.63 -0.79 -1.74
N PHE A 38 4.25 -1.53 -2.78
CA PHE A 38 4.18 -1.00 -4.15
C PHE A 38 3.14 0.11 -4.30
N GLU A 39 1.90 -0.14 -3.84
CA GLU A 39 0.80 0.85 -3.90
C GLU A 39 1.17 2.13 -3.13
N TRP A 40 1.84 2.00 -1.98
CA TRP A 40 2.31 3.13 -1.17
C TRP A 40 3.40 3.93 -1.89
N ARG A 41 4.36 3.26 -2.52
CA ARG A 41 5.38 3.93 -3.33
C ARG A 41 4.75 4.76 -4.44
N TRP A 42 3.88 4.16 -5.25
CA TRP A 42 3.20 4.86 -6.35
C TRP A 42 2.36 6.02 -5.86
N PHE A 43 1.68 5.85 -4.73
CA PHE A 43 0.91 6.92 -4.12
C PHE A 43 1.80 8.12 -3.75
N ASN A 44 2.97 7.85 -3.15
CA ASN A 44 3.92 8.91 -2.79
C ASN A 44 4.49 9.60 -4.03
N GLU A 45 4.94 8.82 -5.02
CA GLU A 45 5.50 9.34 -6.27
C GLU A 45 4.49 10.23 -7.03
N LEU A 46 3.20 9.87 -7.03
CA LEU A 46 2.14 10.63 -7.69
C LEU A 46 1.68 11.87 -6.92
N TYR A 47 1.59 11.78 -5.59
CA TYR A 47 0.80 12.74 -4.80
C TYR A 47 1.51 13.38 -3.62
N SER A 48 2.68 12.88 -3.20
CA SER A 48 3.31 13.33 -1.94
C SER A 48 4.76 13.77 -2.07
N ASP A 49 5.51 13.21 -3.02
CA ASP A 49 6.97 13.42 -3.09
C ASP A 49 7.37 14.61 -3.97
N SER A 50 6.50 15.04 -4.89
CA SER A 50 6.80 16.13 -5.83
C SER A 50 5.58 16.97 -6.18
N ASP A 51 5.65 18.26 -5.84
CA ASP A 51 4.67 19.26 -6.27
C ASP A 51 4.66 19.43 -7.80
N GLU A 52 5.78 19.18 -8.47
CA GLU A 52 5.88 19.20 -9.93
C GLU A 52 5.02 18.10 -10.55
N VAL A 53 5.16 16.86 -10.04
CA VAL A 53 4.35 15.72 -10.49
C VAL A 53 2.87 16.01 -10.25
N LEU A 54 2.53 16.46 -9.04
CA LEU A 54 1.15 16.81 -8.70
C LEU A 54 0.59 17.92 -9.62
N GLY A 55 1.42 18.90 -9.98
CA GLY A 55 1.10 19.95 -10.95
C GLY A 55 0.78 19.40 -12.34
N VAL A 56 1.57 18.44 -12.83
CA VAL A 56 1.31 17.75 -14.10
C VAL A 56 -0.03 17.02 -14.07
N LEU A 57 -0.33 16.27 -13.00
CA LEU A 57 -1.61 15.57 -12.84
C LEU A 57 -2.80 16.54 -12.84
N ASN A 58 -2.69 17.64 -12.09
CA ASN A 58 -3.73 18.66 -11.98
C ASN A 58 -3.98 19.41 -13.30
N ARG A 59 -2.96 19.58 -14.14
CA ARG A 59 -3.09 20.25 -15.46
C ARG A 59 -3.63 19.33 -16.54
N THR A 60 -3.44 18.02 -16.41
CA THR A 60 -3.81 17.04 -17.43
C THR A 60 -5.22 16.50 -17.23
N ALA A 61 -5.51 15.94 -16.06
CA ALA A 61 -6.81 15.33 -15.78
C ALA A 61 -7.16 15.43 -14.28
N PRO A 62 -7.39 16.66 -13.75
CA PRO A 62 -7.51 16.91 -12.32
C PRO A 62 -8.61 16.07 -11.65
N SER A 63 -9.80 16.00 -12.25
CA SER A 63 -10.92 15.22 -11.69
C SER A 63 -10.63 13.71 -11.65
N PHE A 64 -9.94 13.19 -12.66
CA PHE A 64 -9.57 11.78 -12.73
C PHE A 64 -8.51 11.43 -11.67
N PHE A 65 -7.41 12.20 -11.61
CA PHE A 65 -6.35 11.95 -10.64
C PHE A 65 -6.79 12.24 -9.20
N GLY A 66 -7.66 13.22 -8.98
CA GLY A 66 -8.30 13.45 -7.69
C GLY A 66 -9.16 12.26 -7.25
N HIS A 67 -9.95 11.67 -8.15
CA HIS A 67 -10.72 10.46 -7.86
C HIS A 67 -9.80 9.26 -7.57
N MET A 68 -8.77 9.05 -8.39
CA MET A 68 -7.79 7.98 -8.22
C MET A 68 -7.06 8.09 -6.88
N GLN A 69 -6.68 9.29 -6.45
CA GLN A 69 -6.07 9.54 -5.15
C GLN A 69 -6.98 9.04 -4.00
N GLN A 70 -8.29 9.33 -4.06
CA GLN A 70 -9.24 8.89 -3.05
C GLN A 70 -9.42 7.36 -3.03
N VAL A 71 -9.53 6.75 -4.21
CA VAL A 71 -9.68 5.29 -4.36
C VAL A 71 -8.44 4.57 -3.83
N GLN A 72 -7.24 5.02 -4.21
CA GLN A 72 -5.98 4.42 -3.77
C GLN A 72 -5.79 4.57 -2.27
N MET A 73 -6.05 5.75 -1.70
CA MET A 73 -6.02 5.95 -0.25
C MET A 73 -7.01 5.02 0.48
N GLY A 74 -8.25 4.90 -0.01
CA GLY A 74 -9.24 3.99 0.56
C GLY A 74 -8.81 2.52 0.52
N SER A 75 -8.25 2.09 -0.61
CA SER A 75 -7.65 0.75 -0.77
C SER A 75 -6.56 0.52 0.28
N MET A 76 -5.57 1.40 0.37
CA MET A 76 -4.45 1.25 1.30
C MET A 76 -4.91 1.22 2.76
N VAL A 77 -5.88 2.06 3.14
CA VAL A 77 -6.49 2.04 4.49
C VAL A 77 -7.14 0.69 4.79
N LEU A 78 -7.88 0.11 3.85
CA LEU A 78 -8.50 -1.21 4.01
C LEU A 78 -7.46 -2.32 4.15
N ARG A 79 -6.40 -2.29 3.34
CA ARG A 79 -5.33 -3.30 3.35
C ARG A 79 -4.51 -3.25 4.64
N VAL A 80 -4.10 -2.06 5.09
CA VAL A 80 -3.44 -1.87 6.39
C VAL A 80 -4.30 -2.46 7.50
N ALA A 81 -5.59 -2.08 7.55
CA ALA A 81 -6.49 -2.54 8.59
C ALA A 81 -6.62 -4.07 8.63
N LYS A 82 -6.61 -4.75 7.48
CA LYS A 82 -6.61 -6.22 7.40
C LYS A 82 -5.32 -6.84 7.94
N LEU A 83 -4.16 -6.26 7.61
CA LEU A 83 -2.87 -6.78 8.05
C LEU A 83 -2.68 -6.68 9.57
N VAL A 84 -3.22 -5.62 10.19
CA VAL A 84 -3.18 -5.40 11.64
C VAL A 84 -4.44 -5.87 12.37
N ASP A 85 -5.39 -6.54 11.70
CA ASP A 85 -6.61 -6.99 12.34
C ASP A 85 -6.35 -8.08 13.39
N LYS A 86 -7.26 -8.18 14.36
CA LYS A 86 -7.23 -9.26 15.37
C LYS A 86 -7.22 -10.63 14.67
N ALA A 87 -6.61 -11.63 15.32
CA ALA A 87 -6.49 -12.98 14.76
C ALA A 87 -7.84 -13.63 14.43
N THR A 88 -8.88 -13.32 15.19
CA THR A 88 -10.25 -13.83 14.97
C THR A 88 -11.26 -12.69 15.06
N ASP A 89 -12.29 -12.75 14.21
CA ASP A 89 -13.46 -11.90 14.38
C ASP A 89 -14.33 -12.46 15.52
N ALA A 90 -14.41 -11.70 16.62
CA ALA A 90 -15.19 -12.04 17.80
C ALA A 90 -16.66 -12.34 17.48
N ARG A 91 -17.23 -11.77 16.40
CA ARG A 91 -18.62 -11.97 15.99
C ARG A 91 -18.83 -13.20 15.12
N LYS A 92 -17.83 -13.61 14.34
CA LYS A 92 -17.98 -14.65 13.31
C LYS A 92 -17.21 -15.94 13.59
N LYS A 93 -16.38 -15.97 14.64
CA LYS A 93 -15.44 -17.08 14.95
C LYS A 93 -14.54 -17.49 13.77
N LYS A 94 -14.40 -16.63 12.75
CA LYS A 94 -13.55 -16.86 11.59
C LYS A 94 -12.16 -16.27 11.85
N ALA A 95 -11.13 -17.01 11.42
CA ALA A 95 -9.75 -16.54 11.42
C ALA A 95 -9.55 -15.45 10.36
N ASN A 96 -8.79 -14.42 10.72
CA ASN A 96 -8.34 -13.40 9.78
C ASN A 96 -6.93 -13.73 9.31
N ALA A 97 -6.65 -13.57 8.01
CA ALA A 97 -5.29 -13.61 7.49
C ALA A 97 -4.56 -12.31 7.87
N SER A 98 -4.14 -12.22 9.14
CA SER A 98 -3.45 -11.07 9.71
C SER A 98 -2.14 -11.48 10.37
N PHE A 99 -1.27 -10.52 10.63
CA PHE A 99 -0.01 -10.77 11.34
C PHE A 99 -0.26 -11.34 12.74
N ARG A 100 -1.29 -10.86 13.44
CA ARG A 100 -1.68 -11.41 14.75
C ARG A 100 -2.03 -12.91 14.66
N TYR A 101 -2.73 -13.34 13.61
CA TYR A 101 -3.03 -14.77 13.43
C TYR A 101 -1.75 -15.57 13.19
N MET A 102 -0.85 -15.08 12.32
CA MET A 102 0.44 -15.72 12.05
C MET A 102 1.27 -15.89 13.33
N LEU A 103 1.34 -14.87 14.18
CA LEU A 103 2.04 -14.95 15.47
C LEU A 103 1.40 -15.98 16.42
N ASN A 104 0.07 -16.09 16.42
CA ASN A 104 -0.62 -17.12 17.19
C ASN A 104 -0.32 -18.53 16.66
N VAL A 105 -0.17 -18.72 15.35
CA VAL A 105 0.24 -20.00 14.73
C VAL A 105 1.64 -20.39 15.22
N LEU A 106 2.60 -19.45 15.19
CA LEU A 106 3.95 -19.69 15.71
C LEU A 106 3.92 -20.16 17.18
N GLY A 107 3.12 -19.49 18.03
CA GLY A 107 2.96 -19.90 19.43
C GLY A 107 2.45 -21.33 19.57
N ARG A 108 1.45 -21.74 18.77
CA ARG A 108 0.92 -23.12 18.77
C ARG A 108 1.92 -24.16 18.26
N LEU A 109 2.83 -23.77 17.38
CA LEU A 109 3.89 -24.62 16.85
C LEU A 109 5.08 -24.79 17.81
N GLY A 110 4.97 -24.29 19.05
CA GLY A 110 6.03 -24.38 20.06
C GLY A 110 7.03 -23.22 20.02
N GLU A 111 6.87 -22.26 19.12
CA GLU A 111 7.77 -21.10 18.94
C GLU A 111 7.35 -19.91 19.81
N SER A 112 6.96 -20.17 21.07
CA SER A 112 6.34 -19.17 21.95
C SER A 112 7.27 -17.99 22.27
N SER A 113 8.57 -18.24 22.51
CA SER A 113 9.55 -17.17 22.74
C SER A 113 9.69 -16.25 21.52
N PHE A 114 9.91 -16.86 20.35
CA PHE A 114 10.04 -16.13 19.09
C PHE A 114 8.75 -15.36 18.76
N SER A 115 7.59 -15.99 18.92
CA SER A 115 6.28 -15.33 18.74
C SER A 115 6.11 -14.13 19.67
N GLY A 116 6.52 -14.24 20.95
CA GLY A 116 6.48 -13.14 21.91
C GLY A 116 7.36 -11.95 21.52
N GLU A 117 8.58 -12.21 21.05
CA GLU A 117 9.48 -11.17 20.53
C GLU A 117 8.89 -10.46 19.32
N GLN A 118 8.37 -11.22 18.36
CA GLN A 118 7.73 -10.66 17.17
C GLN A 118 6.46 -9.88 17.50
N LEU A 119 5.72 -10.31 18.54
CA LEU A 119 4.55 -9.59 19.02
C LEU A 119 4.92 -8.22 19.61
N GLY A 120 6.05 -8.13 20.32
CA GLY A 120 6.57 -6.86 20.82
C GLY A 120 6.87 -5.87 19.69
N ILE A 121 7.47 -6.35 18.59
CA ILE A 121 7.72 -5.53 17.39
C ILE A 121 6.39 -5.14 16.73
N TYR A 122 5.48 -6.10 16.52
CA TYR A 122 4.18 -5.88 15.89
C TYR A 122 3.31 -4.86 16.62
N GLN A 123 3.45 -4.70 17.93
CA GLN A 123 2.68 -3.71 18.70
C GLN A 123 2.87 -2.27 18.18
N ALA A 124 4.07 -1.94 17.70
CA ALA A 124 4.34 -0.64 17.08
C ALA A 124 3.52 -0.41 15.80
N ALA A 125 3.29 -1.46 15.00
CA ALA A 125 2.42 -1.39 13.81
C ALA A 125 0.95 -1.20 14.21
N GLU A 126 0.47 -1.92 15.23
CA GLU A 126 -0.90 -1.75 15.73
C GLU A 126 -1.14 -0.32 16.23
N ASP A 127 -0.18 0.23 16.97
CA ASP A 127 -0.28 1.58 17.52
C ASP A 127 -0.28 2.64 16.41
N ALA A 128 0.63 2.51 15.43
CA ALA A 128 0.67 3.40 14.27
C ALA A 128 -0.60 3.32 13.42
N ALA A 129 -1.24 2.14 13.35
CA ALA A 129 -2.42 1.91 12.55
C ALA A 129 -3.74 2.36 13.20
N LYS A 130 -3.77 2.83 14.46
CA LYS A 130 -5.01 3.20 15.17
C LYS A 130 -5.91 4.15 14.39
N VAL A 131 -5.34 5.24 13.86
CA VAL A 131 -6.08 6.23 13.05
C VAL A 131 -6.56 5.61 11.73
N ILE A 132 -5.73 4.78 11.09
CA ILE A 132 -6.04 4.09 9.83
C ILE A 132 -7.22 3.12 10.03
N VAL A 133 -7.17 2.30 11.07
CA VAL A 133 -8.23 1.33 11.43
C VAL A 133 -9.53 2.05 11.78
N LEU A 134 -9.46 3.17 12.51
CA LEU A 134 -10.63 3.99 12.82
C LEU A 134 -11.29 4.49 11.53
N ARG A 135 -10.52 5.06 10.60
CA ARG A 135 -11.06 5.51 9.30
C ARG A 135 -11.60 4.37 8.47
N ARG A 136 -10.96 3.20 8.45
CA ARG A 136 -11.54 2.00 7.82
C ARG A 136 -12.94 1.75 8.34
N SER A 137 -13.10 1.69 9.65
CA SER A 137 -14.40 1.36 10.27
C SER A 137 -15.46 2.43 9.99
N LYS A 138 -15.09 3.71 10.03
CA LYS A 138 -16.04 4.82 10.02
C LYS A 138 -16.32 5.39 8.63
N ILE A 139 -15.37 5.32 7.71
CA ILE A 139 -15.50 5.92 6.37
C ILE A 139 -15.65 4.83 5.33
N TYR A 140 -14.68 3.92 5.24
CA TYR A 140 -14.56 3.03 4.08
C TYR A 140 -15.36 1.73 4.18
N ALA A 141 -15.67 1.24 5.39
CA ALA A 141 -16.36 -0.03 5.57
C ALA A 141 -17.85 0.10 5.94
N HIS A 142 -18.21 1.08 6.77
CA HIS A 142 -19.58 1.19 7.30
C HIS A 142 -20.29 2.52 7.01
N GLY A 143 -19.56 3.58 6.61
CA GLY A 143 -20.17 4.89 6.36
C GLY A 143 -20.91 5.42 7.58
N ASP A 144 -20.19 5.64 8.68
CA ASP A 144 -20.73 6.15 9.94
C ASP A 144 -21.45 7.48 9.71
N LEU A 145 -22.69 7.58 10.21
CA LEU A 145 -23.58 8.70 9.92
C LEU A 145 -23.02 10.05 10.39
N GLU A 146 -22.39 10.10 11.57
CA GLU A 146 -21.82 11.35 12.09
C GLU A 146 -20.65 11.82 11.24
N VAL A 147 -19.85 10.88 10.73
CA VAL A 147 -18.72 11.21 9.84
C VAL A 147 -19.22 11.60 8.45
N ALA A 148 -20.22 10.90 7.92
CA ALA A 148 -20.81 11.17 6.61
C ALA A 148 -21.55 12.53 6.56
N THR A 149 -22.16 12.93 7.68
CA THR A 149 -22.87 14.22 7.82
C THR A 149 -21.97 15.36 8.30
N GLY A 150 -20.69 15.09 8.58
CA GLY A 150 -19.72 16.10 9.01
C GLY A 150 -19.84 16.52 10.49
N VAL A 151 -20.73 15.90 11.28
CA VAL A 151 -20.83 16.10 12.73
C VAL A 151 -19.55 15.69 13.43
N ARG A 152 -18.89 14.64 12.94
CA ARG A 152 -17.61 14.15 13.46
C ARG A 152 -16.53 14.18 12.38
N VAL A 153 -15.51 15.00 12.60
CA VAL A 153 -14.32 15.01 11.75
C VAL A 153 -13.30 14.01 12.27
N LEU A 154 -12.88 13.07 11.42
CA LEU A 154 -11.80 12.14 11.72
C LEU A 154 -10.46 12.67 11.22
N GLU A 155 -9.43 12.53 12.05
CA GLU A 155 -8.04 12.82 11.68
C GLU A 155 -7.67 12.06 10.40
N ARG A 156 -6.91 12.72 9.52
CA ARG A 156 -6.35 12.08 8.32
C ARG A 156 -5.08 11.32 8.72
N PRO A 157 -4.85 10.09 8.23
CA PRO A 157 -3.64 9.38 8.58
C PRO A 157 -2.44 10.10 7.99
N GLN A 158 -1.39 10.22 8.78
CA GLN A 158 -0.15 10.88 8.38
C GLN A 158 0.72 9.91 7.58
N LYS A 159 1.53 10.46 6.66
CA LYS A 159 2.50 9.67 5.86
C LYS A 159 3.32 8.73 6.73
N ARG A 160 3.86 9.25 7.85
CA ARG A 160 4.67 8.49 8.81
C ARG A 160 3.94 7.31 9.44
N GLN A 161 2.61 7.37 9.61
CA GLN A 161 1.83 6.25 10.16
C GLN A 161 1.81 5.06 9.19
N PHE A 162 1.63 5.32 7.89
CA PHE A 162 1.72 4.26 6.87
C PHE A 162 3.12 3.67 6.80
N GLU A 163 4.14 4.51 6.75
CA GLU A 163 5.53 4.08 6.71
C GLU A 163 5.89 3.20 7.92
N LEU A 164 5.54 3.64 9.13
CA LEU A 164 5.84 2.88 10.35
C LEU A 164 5.12 1.52 10.36
N VAL A 165 3.87 1.44 9.89
CA VAL A 165 3.18 0.15 9.73
C VAL A 165 3.93 -0.74 8.74
N LEU A 166 4.27 -0.22 7.56
CA LEU A 166 4.92 -0.97 6.49
C LEU A 166 6.31 -1.47 6.87
N GLU A 167 7.12 -0.61 7.49
CA GLU A 167 8.45 -0.92 8.02
C GLU A 167 8.36 -2.01 9.09
N THR A 168 7.48 -1.83 10.08
CA THR A 168 7.35 -2.76 11.21
C THR A 168 6.86 -4.14 10.76
N LEU A 169 5.84 -4.19 9.91
CA LEU A 169 5.32 -5.46 9.40
C LEU A 169 6.35 -6.18 8.50
N ALA A 170 7.16 -5.42 7.75
CA ALA A 170 8.26 -5.99 6.96
C ALA A 170 9.33 -6.62 7.85
N VAL A 171 9.67 -5.99 8.97
CA VAL A 171 10.59 -6.57 9.96
C VAL A 171 10.05 -7.90 10.49
N VAL A 172 8.78 -7.95 10.89
CA VAL A 172 8.16 -9.18 11.41
C VAL A 172 8.15 -10.27 10.33
N ALA A 173 7.73 -9.95 9.11
CA ALA A 173 7.70 -10.91 8.00
C ALA A 173 9.10 -11.45 7.68
N ASN A 174 10.10 -10.56 7.58
CA ASN A 174 11.49 -10.96 7.32
C ASN A 174 12.10 -11.78 8.46
N ASN A 175 11.75 -11.51 9.73
CA ASN A 175 12.18 -12.36 10.84
C ASN A 175 11.64 -13.79 10.71
N VAL A 176 10.35 -13.94 10.38
CA VAL A 176 9.74 -15.25 10.14
C VAL A 176 10.40 -15.93 8.94
N GLN A 177 10.58 -15.21 7.83
CA GLN A 177 11.23 -15.77 6.65
C GLN A 177 12.66 -16.24 6.92
N ARG A 178 13.47 -15.42 7.61
CA ARG A 178 14.85 -15.78 7.96
C ARG A 178 14.91 -17.03 8.81
N LYS A 179 13.99 -17.20 9.76
CA LYS A 179 13.93 -18.39 10.62
C LYS A 179 13.69 -19.68 9.84
N TYR A 180 12.83 -19.68 8.82
CA TYR A 180 12.45 -20.90 8.09
C TYR A 180 13.18 -21.10 6.76
N MET A 181 13.61 -20.02 6.11
CA MET A 181 14.12 -20.04 4.74
C MET A 181 15.53 -19.45 4.60
N ASN A 182 16.14 -18.94 5.68
CA ASN A 182 17.43 -18.25 5.67
C ASN A 182 17.53 -17.18 4.56
N SER A 183 16.43 -16.47 4.33
CA SER A 183 16.29 -15.44 3.30
C SER A 183 15.40 -14.31 3.80
N GLU A 184 15.44 -13.18 3.11
CA GLU A 184 14.61 -12.01 3.38
C GLU A 184 14.04 -11.43 2.08
N LEU A 185 12.92 -10.74 2.20
CA LEU A 185 12.30 -9.99 1.12
C LEU A 185 12.60 -8.50 1.26
N PHE A 186 13.11 -7.90 0.19
CA PHE A 186 13.24 -6.46 0.06
C PHE A 186 11.91 -5.85 -0.38
N TYR A 187 10.99 -5.66 0.57
CA TYR A 187 9.67 -5.07 0.32
C TYR A 187 9.73 -3.67 -0.31
N ALA A 188 10.69 -2.85 0.12
CA ALA A 188 10.81 -1.45 -0.30
C ALA A 188 11.41 -1.25 -1.70
N HIS A 189 12.00 -2.26 -2.34
CA HIS A 189 12.80 -2.11 -3.58
C HIS A 189 12.44 -3.14 -4.66
N GLY A 190 11.15 -3.42 -4.86
CA GLY A 190 10.74 -4.22 -6.03
C GLY A 190 11.05 -3.53 -7.36
N PHE A 191 11.50 -4.32 -8.34
CA PHE A 191 11.77 -3.90 -9.72
C PHE A 191 10.48 -3.46 -10.41
N GLU A 192 10.54 -2.31 -11.08
CA GLU A 192 9.39 -1.76 -11.77
C GLU A 192 9.66 -1.53 -13.25
N ASN A 193 8.90 -2.22 -14.09
CA ASN A 193 8.81 -1.94 -15.52
C ASN A 193 7.54 -1.12 -15.76
N GLY A 194 7.67 0.20 -16.01
CA GLY A 194 6.52 1.03 -16.39
C GLY A 194 5.90 1.91 -15.31
N GLY A 195 6.68 2.35 -14.31
CA GLY A 195 6.15 3.09 -13.17
C GLY A 195 5.76 4.55 -13.40
N VAL A 196 5.48 5.25 -12.29
CA VAL A 196 4.96 6.63 -12.26
C VAL A 196 5.81 7.59 -13.09
N GLY A 197 7.14 7.47 -13.04
CA GLY A 197 8.03 8.30 -13.83
C GLY A 197 7.76 8.26 -15.35
N LYS A 198 7.44 7.08 -15.91
CA LYS A 198 7.08 6.98 -17.34
C LYS A 198 5.72 7.60 -17.64
N LEU A 199 4.75 7.44 -16.74
CA LEU A 199 3.44 8.10 -16.87
C LEU A 199 3.60 9.61 -16.89
N VAL A 200 4.33 10.16 -15.92
CA VAL A 200 4.57 11.62 -15.81
C VAL A 200 5.29 12.16 -17.03
N PHE A 201 6.32 11.46 -17.51
CA PHE A 201 7.03 11.81 -18.73
C PHE A 201 6.07 12.01 -19.92
N TRP A 202 5.20 11.03 -20.19
CA TRP A 202 4.26 11.13 -21.31
C TRP A 202 3.17 12.20 -21.12
N LEU A 203 2.77 12.45 -19.88
CA LEU A 203 1.84 13.54 -19.56
C LEU A 203 2.48 14.91 -19.80
N GLN A 204 3.75 15.09 -19.44
CA GLN A 204 4.52 16.31 -19.70
C GLN A 204 4.67 16.55 -21.20
N GLU A 205 5.05 15.53 -21.97
CA GLU A 205 5.12 15.62 -23.44
C GLU A 205 3.77 16.02 -24.06
N GLY A 206 2.68 15.44 -23.56
CA GLY A 206 1.32 15.80 -24.01
C GLY A 206 0.94 17.25 -23.72
N LEU A 207 1.34 17.78 -22.55
CA LEU A 207 1.12 19.19 -22.20
C LEU A 207 1.94 20.13 -23.10
N ALA A 208 3.22 19.82 -23.31
CA ALA A 208 4.09 20.62 -24.18
C ALA A 208 3.55 20.66 -25.62
N HIS A 209 3.10 19.52 -26.15
CA HIS A 209 2.50 19.47 -27.49
C HIS A 209 1.22 20.31 -27.59
N LYS A 210 0.37 20.30 -26.55
CA LYS A 210 -0.85 21.12 -26.50
C LYS A 210 -0.51 22.62 -26.52
N GLU A 211 0.52 23.04 -25.79
CA GLU A 211 0.97 24.44 -25.74
C GLU A 211 1.45 24.92 -27.10
N CYS A 212 2.33 24.16 -27.77
CA CYS A 212 2.79 24.47 -29.13
C CYS A 212 1.61 24.65 -30.11
N ARG A 213 0.61 23.77 -30.06
CA ARG A 213 -0.58 23.88 -30.92
C ARG A 213 -1.41 25.13 -30.64
N LEU A 214 -1.52 25.55 -29.39
CA LEU A 214 -2.26 26.76 -29.01
C LEU A 214 -1.52 28.03 -29.49
N GLU A 215 -0.19 28.05 -29.40
CA GLU A 215 0.63 29.16 -29.92
C GLU A 215 0.51 29.30 -31.43
N GLU A 216 0.55 28.18 -32.17
CA GLU A 216 0.33 28.19 -33.63
C GLU A 216 -1.04 28.73 -34.01
N MET A 217 -2.09 28.36 -33.27
CA MET A 217 -3.44 28.87 -33.49
C MET A 217 -3.54 30.38 -33.21
N ARG A 218 -2.92 30.85 -32.11
CA ARG A 218 -2.89 32.28 -31.77
C ARG A 218 -2.17 33.10 -32.82
N ARG A 219 -1.04 32.62 -33.35
CA ARG A 219 -0.31 33.27 -34.44
C ARG A 219 -1.19 33.41 -35.69
N LYS A 220 -1.84 32.33 -36.12
CA LYS A 220 -2.75 32.33 -37.28
C LYS A 220 -3.94 33.26 -37.10
N ALA A 221 -4.48 33.39 -35.88
CA ALA A 221 -5.58 34.29 -35.58
C ALA A 221 -5.16 35.77 -35.55
N GLY A 222 -3.95 36.07 -35.09
CA GLY A 222 -3.38 37.42 -35.11
C GLY A 222 -3.12 37.94 -36.52
N ASP A 223 -2.64 37.08 -37.42
CA ASP A 223 -2.39 37.43 -38.83
C ASP A 223 -3.70 37.67 -39.62
N ALA A 224 -4.83 37.09 -39.19
CA ALA A 224 -6.13 37.23 -39.86
C ALA A 224 -6.93 38.49 -39.45
N GLY A 225 -6.51 39.21 -38.40
CA GLY A 225 -7.20 40.40 -37.88
C GLY A 225 -6.59 41.74 -38.32
N GLY A 226 -5.54 41.73 -39.13
CA GLY A 226 -4.78 42.91 -39.55
C GLY A 226 -4.90 43.29 -41.04
N GLY A 227 -5.89 42.76 -41.76
CA GLY A 227 -6.14 43.02 -43.18
C GLY A 227 -7.38 43.86 -43.44
#